data_AF-A0A961NWL6-F1
#
_entry.id   AF-A0A961NWL6-F1
#
_cell.length_a   1.000
_cell.length_b   1.000
_cell.length_c   1.000
_cell.angle_alpha   90.00
_cell.angle_beta   90.00
_cell.angle_gamma   90.00
#
_symmetry.space_group_name_H-M   'P 1'
#
loop_
_entity.id
_entity.type
_entity.pdbx_description
1 polymer ?
#
loop_
_entity_poly.entity_id
_entity_poly.type
_entity_poly.pdbx_seq_one_letter_code
_entity_poly.pdbx_strand_id
1 'polypeptide(L)'
;MSDIRFDRLVDLPLREAWKHEAHEFTPWLAENIDHLSEAIGISLELTGTEVAVEGFSADILARNPADDTVVLIENQLETTDHTHLGQIMTYLAGLDAQTVVWIAPAFRQPHLSAIRWLNENTADGFSFFAVKARVVRIGDSPYAPIFEVVEKPDAWMRKLKAEAPPGTDLRELRQSYFDKLAGRLPEYHFELRNSRFCYDIPKNPAISITFEIQRGRAMIFVISDNAPEFGDLEQQIRAIAPRIEETLGPIRETKWGGALFTSTGCTLTELSSWDDTLDWHTKQFEAYVAALSAEG
;
A
#
# COMPACT_ATOMS: atom_id res chain seq x y z
N MET A 1 12.38 48.61 -11.64
CA MET A 1 12.86 47.22 -11.71
C MET A 1 13.12 46.78 -10.29
N SER A 2 12.38 45.79 -9.79
CA SER A 2 12.61 45.22 -8.46
C SER A 2 13.94 44.46 -8.48
N ASP A 3 14.91 44.87 -7.65
CA ASP A 3 16.21 44.21 -7.47
C ASP A 3 16.06 42.96 -6.59
N ILE A 4 15.20 42.04 -7.02
CA ILE A 4 15.06 40.74 -6.36
C ILE A 4 16.09 39.81 -6.98
N ARG A 5 17.04 39.35 -6.16
CA ARG A 5 18.08 38.40 -6.55
C ARG A 5 17.65 36.99 -6.19
N PHE A 6 17.73 36.10 -7.17
CA PHE A 6 17.52 34.66 -7.00
C PHE A 6 18.85 33.96 -7.19
N ASP A 7 19.18 33.06 -6.28
CA ASP A 7 20.36 32.19 -6.38
C ASP A 7 19.91 30.73 -6.49
N ARG A 8 20.83 29.82 -6.79
CA ARG A 8 20.53 28.40 -7.01
C ARG A 8 20.82 27.59 -5.76
N LEU A 9 19.99 26.58 -5.53
CA LEU A 9 20.28 25.52 -4.58
C LEU A 9 21.42 24.66 -5.14
N VAL A 10 22.45 24.44 -4.34
CA VAL A 10 23.61 23.61 -4.70
C VAL A 10 23.73 22.45 -3.72
N ASP A 11 23.90 21.25 -4.25
CA ASP A 11 24.26 20.05 -3.48
C ASP A 11 25.75 20.03 -3.18
N LEU A 12 26.07 19.75 -1.92
CA LEU A 12 27.42 19.60 -1.43
C LEU A 12 27.63 18.16 -0.95
N PRO A 13 28.85 17.61 -1.09
CA PRO A 13 29.22 16.38 -0.40
C PRO A 13 28.98 16.51 1.11
N LEU A 14 28.42 15.47 1.75
CA LEU A 14 28.16 15.48 3.19
C LEU A 14 29.44 15.77 4.00
N ARG A 15 30.60 15.34 3.49
CA ARG A 15 31.91 15.58 4.09
C ARG A 15 32.34 17.05 4.16
N GLU A 16 31.66 17.95 3.44
CA GLU A 16 31.85 19.39 3.64
C GLU A 16 31.24 19.87 4.95
N ALA A 17 30.11 19.29 5.38
CA ALA A 17 29.48 19.60 6.65
C ALA A 17 30.02 18.76 7.81
N TRP A 18 30.24 17.46 7.59
CA TRP A 18 30.70 16.50 8.60
C TRP A 18 31.86 15.66 8.08
N LYS A 19 33.07 15.94 8.54
CA LYS A 19 34.28 15.21 8.12
C LYS A 19 34.31 13.80 8.65
N HIS A 20 33.80 13.57 9.87
CA HIS A 20 33.81 12.29 10.55
C HIS A 20 32.41 11.86 10.98
N GLU A 21 32.10 10.58 10.78
CA GLU A 21 30.78 10.03 11.05
C GLU A 21 30.48 10.00 12.55
N ALA A 22 31.19 9.18 13.33
CA ALA A 22 31.00 9.05 14.77
C ALA A 22 31.25 10.34 15.58
N HIS A 23 32.14 11.23 15.11
CA HIS A 23 32.53 12.43 15.86
C HIS A 23 31.82 13.71 15.46
N GLU A 24 31.18 13.75 14.29
CA GLU A 24 30.50 14.96 13.80
C GLU A 24 29.08 14.66 13.31
N PHE A 25 28.89 13.70 12.41
CA PHE A 25 27.56 13.43 11.86
C PHE A 25 26.61 12.78 12.87
N THR A 26 27.05 11.72 13.55
CA THR A 26 26.22 11.01 14.55
C THR A 26 25.81 11.93 15.71
N PRO A 27 26.71 12.71 16.35
CA PRO A 27 26.32 13.63 17.42
C PRO A 27 25.40 14.74 16.93
N TRP A 28 25.68 15.32 15.76
CA TRP A 28 24.82 16.35 15.18
C TRP A 28 23.42 15.81 14.88
N LEU A 29 23.32 14.61 14.30
CA LEU A 29 22.05 13.97 14.00
C LEU A 29 21.25 13.66 15.28
N ALA A 30 21.91 13.22 16.35
CA ALA A 30 21.28 12.95 17.64
C ALA A 30 20.70 14.23 18.28
N GLU A 31 21.43 15.35 18.20
CA GLU A 31 20.97 16.65 18.70
C GLU A 31 19.84 17.27 17.85
N ASN A 32 19.76 16.91 16.57
CA ASN A 32 18.83 17.45 15.58
C ASN A 32 17.90 16.35 15.00
N ILE A 33 17.53 15.39 15.85
CA ILE A 33 16.76 14.20 15.46
C ILE A 33 15.33 14.54 14.99
N ASP A 34 14.85 15.73 15.32
CA ASP A 34 13.57 16.29 14.87
C ASP A 34 13.52 16.46 13.34
N HIS A 35 14.63 16.83 12.69
CA HIS A 35 14.70 16.89 11.23
C HIS A 35 14.45 15.52 10.58
N LEU A 36 14.98 14.45 11.18
CA LEU A 36 14.76 13.09 10.72
C LEU A 36 13.32 12.65 11.02
N SER A 37 12.82 12.97 12.22
CA SER A 37 11.46 12.68 12.66
C SER A 37 10.40 13.26 11.71
N GLU A 38 10.57 14.51 11.29
CA GLU A 38 9.70 15.17 10.30
C GLU A 38 9.73 14.43 8.96
N ALA A 39 10.92 14.07 8.46
CA ALA A 39 11.07 13.41 7.17
C ALA A 39 10.41 12.02 7.12
N ILE A 40 10.54 11.22 8.18
CA ILE A 40 9.98 9.86 8.23
C ILE A 40 8.53 9.83 8.71
N GLY A 41 8.02 10.92 9.29
CA GLY A 41 6.65 11.03 9.79
C GLY A 41 6.38 10.27 11.09
N ILE A 42 7.41 10.01 11.90
CA ILE A 42 7.34 9.33 13.20
C ILE A 42 8.05 10.19 14.23
N SER A 43 7.44 10.40 15.40
CA SER A 43 8.09 11.08 16.53
C SER A 43 9.27 10.28 17.06
N LEU A 44 10.42 10.92 17.26
CA LEU A 44 11.64 10.28 17.76
C LEU A 44 12.08 10.95 19.07
N GLU A 45 12.22 10.14 20.13
CA GLU A 45 12.84 10.55 21.39
C GLU A 45 14.18 9.83 21.55
N LEU A 46 15.27 10.60 21.61
CA LEU A 46 16.62 10.05 21.73
C LEU A 46 16.78 9.28 23.04
N THR A 47 17.26 8.04 22.97
CA THR A 47 17.50 7.18 24.14
C THR A 47 19.00 6.98 24.38
N GLY A 48 19.82 7.02 23.34
CA GLY A 48 21.27 6.97 23.46
C GLY A 48 21.99 7.04 22.11
N THR A 49 23.30 7.24 22.18
CA THR A 49 24.23 7.19 21.04
C THR A 49 25.33 6.19 21.38
N GLU A 50 25.92 5.56 20.37
CA GLU A 50 26.97 4.54 20.53
C GLU A 50 26.55 3.43 21.53
N VAL A 51 25.36 2.86 21.30
CA VAL A 51 24.77 1.86 22.20
C VAL A 51 25.40 0.50 21.96
N ALA A 52 26.03 -0.06 23.00
CA ALA A 52 26.69 -1.35 22.91
C ALA A 52 25.71 -2.50 22.58
N VAL A 53 26.04 -3.28 21.55
CA VAL A 53 25.37 -4.51 21.15
C VAL A 53 26.42 -5.61 21.05
N GLU A 54 26.54 -6.41 22.10
CA GLU A 54 27.62 -7.39 22.26
C GLU A 54 29.01 -6.78 22.04
N GLY A 55 29.71 -7.15 20.95
CA GLY A 55 31.04 -6.63 20.58
C GLY A 55 31.01 -5.44 19.63
N PHE A 56 29.83 -4.91 19.34
CA PHE A 56 29.60 -3.83 18.38
C PHE A 56 28.84 -2.67 19.05
N SER A 57 28.63 -1.59 18.30
CA SER A 57 27.93 -0.40 18.76
C SER A 57 26.95 0.06 17.69
N ALA A 58 25.69 0.25 18.07
CA ALA A 58 24.69 0.93 17.25
C ALA A 58 24.89 2.45 17.34
N ASP A 59 24.71 3.17 16.24
CA ASP A 59 25.02 4.60 16.18
C ASP A 59 24.08 5.42 17.08
N ILE A 60 22.77 5.28 16.86
CA ILE A 60 21.75 6.03 17.59
C ILE A 60 20.58 5.10 17.90
N LEU A 61 20.11 5.17 19.15
CA LEU A 61 18.88 4.54 19.59
C LEU A 61 17.88 5.60 20.02
N ALA A 62 16.68 5.51 19.48
CA ALA A 62 15.54 6.35 19.82
C ALA A 62 14.32 5.50 20.17
N ARG A 63 13.27 6.17 20.61
CA ARG A 63 11.98 5.57 20.91
C ARG A 63 10.86 6.39 20.26
N ASN A 64 9.81 5.70 19.79
CA ASN A 64 8.58 6.36 19.38
C ASN A 64 7.66 6.56 20.59
N PRO A 65 7.41 7.80 21.05
CA PRO A 65 6.58 8.04 22.24
C PRO A 65 5.10 7.68 22.03
N ALA A 66 4.64 7.48 20.79
CA ALA A 66 3.25 7.14 20.50
C ALA A 66 2.88 5.70 20.89
N ASP A 67 3.82 4.77 20.78
CA ASP A 67 3.61 3.33 20.98
C ASP A 67 4.74 2.64 21.77
N ASP A 68 5.69 3.41 22.27
CA ASP A 68 6.85 2.96 23.04
C ASP A 68 7.81 2.06 22.23
N THR A 69 7.69 1.98 20.90
CA THR A 69 8.58 1.11 20.10
C THR A 69 10.00 1.64 19.98
N VAL A 70 10.97 0.74 19.89
CA VAL A 70 12.40 1.05 19.77
C VAL A 70 12.76 1.34 18.30
N VAL A 71 13.51 2.42 18.09
CA VAL A 71 13.98 2.89 16.78
C VAL A 71 15.50 2.84 16.73
N LEU A 72 16.04 1.93 15.93
CA LEU A 72 17.46 1.87 15.59
C LEU A 72 17.74 2.83 14.42
N ILE A 73 18.74 3.68 14.55
CA ILE A 73 19.17 4.59 13.49
C ILE A 73 20.65 4.34 13.24
N GLU A 74 20.99 4.00 12.00
CA GLU A 74 22.36 3.74 11.54
C GLU A 74 22.68 4.73 10.42
N ASN A 75 23.78 5.47 10.55
CA ASN A 75 24.09 6.58 9.66
C ASN A 75 25.48 6.47 9.07
N GLN A 76 25.60 6.69 7.75
CA GLN A 76 26.90 6.68 7.09
C GLN A 76 27.14 7.86 6.17
N LEU A 77 28.41 8.28 6.06
CA LEU A 77 28.84 9.37 5.17
C LEU A 77 29.22 8.93 3.75
N GLU A 78 29.19 7.62 3.47
CA GLU A 78 29.49 7.03 2.17
C GLU A 78 28.29 6.30 1.57
N THR A 79 28.39 5.92 0.29
CA THR A 79 27.36 5.07 -0.33
C THR A 79 27.22 3.75 0.45
N THR A 80 25.98 3.36 0.72
CA THR A 80 25.64 2.11 1.43
C THR A 80 26.48 0.88 1.03
N ASP A 81 26.80 0.05 2.01
CA ASP A 81 27.57 -1.19 1.86
C ASP A 81 26.95 -2.36 2.65
N HIS A 82 27.49 -3.56 2.43
CA HIS A 82 27.01 -4.78 3.08
C HIS A 82 27.41 -4.88 4.55
N THR A 83 28.44 -4.15 4.98
CA THR A 83 28.89 -4.15 6.39
C THR A 83 27.82 -3.51 7.25
N HIS A 84 27.37 -2.30 6.88
CA HIS A 84 26.31 -1.59 7.59
C HIS A 84 24.99 -2.36 7.54
N LEU A 85 24.64 -2.95 6.39
CA LEU A 85 23.44 -3.81 6.32
C LEU A 85 23.53 -5.00 7.28
N GLY A 86 24.68 -5.68 7.37
CA GLY A 86 24.89 -6.78 8.31
C GLY A 86 24.83 -6.33 9.78
N GLN A 87 25.39 -5.16 10.08
CA GLN A 87 25.31 -4.52 11.40
C GLN A 87 23.87 -4.23 11.78
N ILE A 88 23.11 -3.55 10.92
CA ILE A 88 21.68 -3.28 11.08
C ILE A 88 20.92 -4.56 11.45
N MET A 89 21.12 -5.65 10.71
CA MET A 89 20.42 -6.90 10.98
C MET A 89 20.79 -7.52 12.33
N THR A 90 22.05 -7.37 12.75
CA THR A 90 22.54 -7.86 14.05
C THR A 90 21.96 -7.02 15.19
N TYR A 91 21.97 -5.69 15.04
CA TYR A 91 21.52 -4.75 16.05
C TYR A 91 20.01 -4.79 16.23
N LEU A 92 19.26 -4.91 15.13
CA LEU A 92 17.81 -5.13 15.15
C LEU A 92 17.44 -6.28 16.10
N ALA A 93 18.13 -7.42 15.98
CA ALA A 93 17.87 -8.61 16.79
C ALA A 93 18.35 -8.44 18.24
N GLY A 94 19.52 -7.82 18.46
CA GLY A 94 20.10 -7.65 19.79
C GLY A 94 19.41 -6.58 20.65
N LEU A 95 18.81 -5.57 20.02
CA LEU A 95 18.15 -4.44 20.68
C LEU A 95 16.63 -4.55 20.71
N ASP A 96 16.05 -5.60 20.11
CA ASP A 96 14.62 -5.75 19.88
C ASP A 96 14.01 -4.47 19.29
N ALA A 97 14.66 -3.94 18.24
CA ALA A 97 14.21 -2.71 17.58
C ALA A 97 13.06 -3.03 16.62
N GLN A 98 11.96 -2.29 16.69
CA GLN A 98 10.84 -2.46 15.77
C GLN A 98 11.00 -1.56 14.54
N THR A 99 11.63 -0.40 14.69
CA THR A 99 11.90 0.51 13.57
C THR A 99 13.39 0.63 13.32
N VAL A 100 13.79 0.64 12.05
CA VAL A 100 15.14 0.84 11.56
C VAL A 100 15.13 2.00 10.58
N VAL A 101 16.03 2.94 10.76
CA VAL A 101 16.28 4.05 9.83
C VAL A 101 17.75 3.99 9.40
N TRP A 102 17.99 3.61 8.15
CA TRP A 102 19.32 3.64 7.57
C TRP A 102 19.49 4.94 6.79
N ILE A 103 20.52 5.72 7.13
CA ILE A 103 20.80 7.02 6.54
C ILE A 103 22.12 6.97 5.77
N ALA A 104 22.11 7.41 4.51
CA ALA A 104 23.31 7.49 3.69
C ALA A 104 23.19 8.59 2.61
N PRO A 105 24.29 9.12 2.07
CA PRO A 105 24.24 10.06 0.92
C PRO A 105 23.71 9.42 -0.37
N ALA A 106 23.86 8.10 -0.51
CA ALA A 106 23.40 7.35 -1.67
C ALA A 106 23.17 5.87 -1.33
N PHE A 107 22.11 5.30 -1.91
CA PHE A 107 21.76 3.89 -1.76
C PHE A 107 22.06 3.10 -3.03
N ARG A 108 22.66 1.92 -2.88
CA ARG A 108 22.75 0.94 -3.97
C ARG A 108 21.38 0.32 -4.17
N GLN A 109 21.01 0.07 -5.43
CA GLN A 109 19.72 -0.55 -5.77
C GLN A 109 19.46 -1.88 -5.03
N PRO A 110 20.43 -2.80 -4.89
CA PRO A 110 20.23 -4.02 -4.11
C PRO A 110 19.89 -3.77 -2.63
N HIS A 111 20.42 -2.71 -2.01
CA HIS A 111 20.09 -2.37 -0.62
C HIS A 111 18.66 -1.82 -0.51
N LEU A 112 18.22 -0.98 -1.46
CA LEU A 112 16.82 -0.55 -1.51
C LEU A 112 15.87 -1.74 -1.70
N SER A 113 16.21 -2.66 -2.60
CA SER A 113 15.44 -3.89 -2.80
C SER A 113 15.40 -4.76 -1.53
N ALA A 114 16.51 -4.86 -0.79
CA ALA A 114 16.55 -5.59 0.47
C ALA A 114 15.66 -4.93 1.55
N ILE A 115 15.73 -3.61 1.69
CA ILE A 115 14.88 -2.85 2.63
C ILE A 115 13.40 -3.01 2.27
N ARG A 116 13.06 -2.92 0.98
CA ARG A 116 11.70 -3.17 0.50
C ARG A 116 11.24 -4.59 0.81
N TRP A 117 12.08 -5.58 0.51
CA TRP A 117 11.79 -6.98 0.83
C TRP A 117 11.57 -7.18 2.33
N LEU A 118 12.37 -6.54 3.20
CA LEU A 118 12.17 -6.59 4.65
C LEU A 118 10.81 -6.00 5.05
N ASN A 119 10.42 -4.83 4.53
CA ASN A 119 9.09 -4.27 4.76
C ASN A 119 7.96 -5.21 4.29
N GLU A 120 8.17 -5.91 3.18
CA GLU A 120 7.20 -6.85 2.59
C GLU A 120 7.16 -8.23 3.28
N ASN A 121 8.21 -8.65 3.98
CA ASN A 121 8.33 -10.03 4.46
C ASN A 121 8.57 -10.18 5.97
N THR A 122 8.67 -9.07 6.72
CA THR A 122 8.66 -9.09 8.19
C THR A 122 7.25 -8.99 8.76
N ALA A 123 7.10 -9.42 10.02
CA ALA A 123 5.85 -9.37 10.76
C ALA A 123 5.40 -7.92 11.02
N ASP A 124 4.12 -7.78 11.36
CA ASP A 124 3.56 -6.50 11.78
C ASP A 124 4.27 -5.94 13.01
N GLY A 125 4.53 -4.64 12.95
CA GLY A 125 5.35 -3.92 13.92
C GLY A 125 6.74 -3.57 13.39
N PHE A 126 7.32 -4.34 12.46
CA PHE A 126 8.66 -4.03 11.94
C PHE A 126 8.68 -3.01 10.81
N SER A 127 9.57 -2.03 10.92
CA SER A 127 9.60 -0.81 10.12
C SER A 127 10.97 -0.45 9.57
N PHE A 128 11.21 -0.57 8.27
CA PHE A 128 12.52 -0.26 7.67
C PHE A 128 12.46 0.95 6.75
N PHE A 129 13.26 1.97 7.03
CA PHE A 129 13.40 3.20 6.25
C PHE A 129 14.79 3.30 5.65
N ALA A 130 14.85 3.67 4.37
CA ALA A 130 16.06 4.15 3.71
C ALA A 130 15.93 5.66 3.51
N VAL A 131 16.85 6.43 4.09
CA VAL A 131 16.81 7.89 4.07
C VAL A 131 18.08 8.40 3.41
N LYS A 132 17.92 9.05 2.28
CA LYS A 132 19.01 9.74 1.60
C LYS A 132 19.26 11.08 2.27
N ALA A 133 20.44 11.25 2.86
CA ALA A 133 20.89 12.52 3.40
C ALA A 133 21.56 13.37 2.32
N ARG A 134 21.29 14.67 2.32
CA ARG A 134 21.93 15.68 1.46
C ARG A 134 22.30 16.88 2.29
N VAL A 135 23.36 17.58 1.87
CA VAL A 135 23.68 18.91 2.38
C VAL A 135 23.56 19.87 1.21
N VAL A 136 22.77 20.93 1.39
CA VAL A 136 22.55 21.95 0.37
C VAL A 136 22.85 23.34 0.90
N ARG A 137 23.09 24.28 -0.02
CA ARG A 137 23.30 25.70 0.28
C ARG A 137 22.74 26.57 -0.84
N ILE A 138 22.31 27.78 -0.49
CA ILE A 138 21.99 28.85 -1.44
C ILE A 138 22.96 30.01 -1.19
N GLY A 139 23.76 30.37 -2.20
CA GLY A 139 24.78 31.42 -2.08
C GLY A 139 25.69 31.19 -0.86
N ASP A 140 25.73 32.17 0.04
CA ASP A 140 26.54 32.13 1.26
C ASP A 140 25.82 31.71 2.55
N SER A 141 24.61 31.15 2.46
CA SER A 141 23.83 30.67 3.63
C SER A 141 24.54 29.60 4.47
N PRO A 142 24.14 29.35 5.73
CA PRO A 142 24.56 28.13 6.44
C PRO A 142 24.18 26.85 5.67
N TYR A 143 24.86 25.74 5.97
CA TYR A 143 24.50 24.43 5.42
C TYR A 143 23.09 24.03 5.86
N ALA A 144 22.29 23.53 4.90
CA ALA A 144 20.97 22.99 5.15
C ALA A 144 20.97 21.48 4.91
N PRO A 145 20.71 20.66 5.94
CA PRO A 145 20.51 19.22 5.78
C PRO A 145 19.14 18.94 5.16
N ILE A 146 19.08 17.98 4.24
CA ILE A 146 17.81 17.46 3.71
C ILE A 146 17.82 15.93 3.86
N PHE A 147 16.75 15.41 4.42
CA PHE A 147 16.49 13.98 4.52
C PHE A 147 15.37 13.60 3.54
N GLU A 148 15.71 12.82 2.52
CA GLU A 148 14.78 12.32 1.52
C GLU A 148 14.51 10.84 1.79
N VAL A 149 13.27 10.49 2.13
CA VAL A 149 12.89 9.09 2.33
C VAL A 149 12.77 8.41 0.96
N VAL A 150 13.71 7.51 0.66
CA VAL A 150 13.80 6.84 -0.66
C VAL A 150 13.21 5.44 -0.65
N GLU A 151 13.20 4.77 0.49
CA GLU A 151 12.35 3.61 0.74
C GLU A 151 11.75 3.75 2.13
N LYS A 152 10.50 3.37 2.24
CA LYS A 152 9.80 3.39 3.51
C LYS A 152 8.83 2.23 3.55
N PRO A 153 8.36 1.92 4.75
CA PRO A 153 7.15 1.14 4.87
C PRO A 153 6.04 1.75 4.04
N ASP A 154 5.41 0.93 3.22
CA ASP A 154 4.19 1.36 2.60
C ASP A 154 3.13 1.44 3.70
N ALA A 155 2.66 2.65 4.04
CA ALA A 155 1.57 2.83 4.99
C ALA A 155 0.33 2.03 4.56
N TRP A 156 0.20 1.80 3.25
CA TRP A 156 -0.75 0.86 2.66
C TRP A 156 -0.42 -0.61 3.03
N MET A 157 0.77 -1.16 2.72
CA MET A 157 1.15 -2.54 3.10
C MET A 157 1.17 -2.81 4.61
N ARG A 158 1.59 -1.84 5.42
CA ARG A 158 1.59 -1.92 6.89
C ARG A 158 0.19 -1.92 7.47
N LYS A 159 -0.71 -1.09 6.94
CA LYS A 159 -2.11 -1.11 7.31
C LYS A 159 -2.79 -2.41 6.88
N LEU A 160 -2.43 -2.93 5.71
CA LEU A 160 -2.92 -4.21 5.20
C LEU A 160 -2.42 -5.44 5.95
N LYS A 161 -1.21 -5.39 6.54
CA LYS A 161 -0.69 -6.48 7.38
C LYS A 161 -1.13 -6.32 8.85
N ALA A 162 -1.00 -5.12 9.44
CA ALA A 162 -1.35 -4.85 10.84
C ALA A 162 -2.87 -4.92 11.12
N GLU A 163 -3.73 -4.82 10.10
CA GLU A 163 -5.18 -5.01 10.20
C GLU A 163 -5.63 -6.48 10.00
N ALA A 164 -4.70 -7.45 10.00
CA ALA A 164 -5.04 -8.88 9.96
C ALA A 164 -4.72 -9.64 11.27
N PRO A 165 -5.64 -9.67 12.26
CA PRO A 165 -5.68 -10.70 13.28
C PRO A 165 -6.53 -11.92 12.84
N PRO A 166 -6.42 -13.09 13.51
CA PRO A 166 -7.23 -14.27 13.22
C PRO A 166 -8.71 -13.99 13.50
N GLY A 167 -9.46 -13.64 12.45
CA GLY A 167 -10.86 -13.26 12.55
C GLY A 167 -11.17 -11.94 11.83
N THR A 168 -10.88 -11.85 10.54
CA THR A 168 -11.14 -10.69 9.66
C THR A 168 -12.60 -10.25 9.70
N ASP A 169 -12.89 -8.95 9.89
CA ASP A 169 -14.18 -8.40 9.45
C ASP A 169 -14.15 -8.22 7.92
N LEU A 170 -14.56 -9.29 7.22
CA LEU A 170 -14.66 -9.33 5.76
C LEU A 170 -15.56 -8.24 5.17
N ARG A 171 -16.36 -7.56 6.00
CA ARG A 171 -17.23 -6.47 5.57
C ARG A 171 -16.45 -5.23 5.16
N GLU A 172 -15.41 -4.85 5.89
CA GLU A 172 -14.65 -3.61 5.64
C GLU A 172 -13.75 -3.73 4.40
N LEU A 173 -13.07 -4.87 4.24
CA LEU A 173 -12.31 -5.18 3.02
C LEU A 173 -13.22 -5.17 1.79
N ARG A 174 -14.42 -5.74 1.92
CA ARG A 174 -15.40 -5.79 0.84
C ARG A 174 -15.93 -4.40 0.50
N GLN A 175 -16.19 -3.56 1.51
CA GLN A 175 -16.58 -2.17 1.30
C GLN A 175 -15.51 -1.42 0.51
N SER A 176 -14.24 -1.53 0.93
CA SER A 176 -13.11 -0.87 0.26
C SER A 176 -12.94 -1.33 -1.19
N TYR A 177 -13.15 -2.61 -1.47
CA TYR A 177 -13.13 -3.14 -2.83
C TYR A 177 -14.25 -2.53 -3.69
N PHE A 178 -15.48 -2.45 -3.16
CA PHE A 178 -16.62 -1.91 -3.89
C PHE A 178 -16.55 -0.39 -4.08
N ASP A 179 -16.00 0.36 -3.13
CA ASP A 179 -15.74 1.79 -3.30
C ASP A 179 -14.77 2.05 -4.46
N LYS A 180 -13.72 1.23 -4.61
CA LYS A 180 -12.80 1.28 -5.75
C LYS A 180 -13.49 0.94 -7.07
N LEU A 181 -14.35 -0.09 -7.07
CA LEU A 181 -15.11 -0.48 -8.26
C LEU A 181 -16.07 0.64 -8.71
N ALA A 182 -16.78 1.27 -7.77
CA ALA A 182 -17.64 2.41 -8.04
C ALA A 182 -16.85 3.59 -8.63
N GLY A 183 -15.63 3.85 -8.11
CA GLY A 183 -14.74 4.88 -8.64
C GLY A 183 -14.31 4.65 -10.09
N ARG A 184 -14.27 3.40 -10.57
CA ARG A 184 -13.96 3.07 -11.98
C ARG A 184 -15.17 3.18 -12.90
N LEU A 185 -16.38 3.18 -12.33
CA LEU A 185 -17.66 3.19 -13.03
C LEU A 185 -18.54 4.36 -12.55
N PRO A 186 -18.06 5.61 -12.60
CA PRO A 186 -18.70 6.76 -11.94
C PRO A 186 -20.08 7.12 -12.53
N GLU A 187 -20.37 6.70 -13.76
CA GLU A 187 -21.64 6.91 -14.47
C GLU A 187 -22.76 5.98 -13.96
N TYR A 188 -22.44 4.99 -13.13
CA TYR A 188 -23.36 3.96 -12.67
C TYR A 188 -23.58 4.07 -11.16
N HIS A 189 -24.84 3.93 -10.75
CA HIS A 189 -25.22 3.95 -9.35
C HIS A 189 -25.40 2.53 -8.83
N PHE A 190 -24.53 2.15 -7.90
CA PHE A 190 -24.54 0.84 -7.27
C PHE A 190 -25.10 0.91 -5.85
N GLU A 191 -25.77 -0.15 -5.43
CA GLU A 191 -26.28 -0.32 -4.08
C GLU A 191 -25.64 -1.53 -3.40
N LEU A 192 -25.29 -1.40 -2.12
CA LEU A 192 -24.82 -2.52 -1.32
C LEU A 192 -26.02 -3.27 -0.71
N ARG A 193 -26.30 -4.48 -1.19
CA ARG A 193 -27.39 -5.35 -0.70
C ARG A 193 -26.81 -6.67 -0.20
N ASN A 194 -26.99 -6.99 1.09
CA ASN A 194 -26.54 -8.26 1.68
C ASN A 194 -25.06 -8.62 1.37
N SER A 195 -24.16 -7.65 1.50
CA SER A 195 -22.73 -7.79 1.14
C SER A 195 -22.45 -8.02 -0.36
N ARG A 196 -23.39 -7.71 -1.23
CA ARG A 196 -23.22 -7.71 -2.68
C ARG A 196 -23.37 -6.29 -3.21
N PHE A 197 -22.61 -5.98 -4.24
CA PHE A 197 -22.74 -4.71 -4.93
C PHE A 197 -23.66 -4.91 -6.12
N CYS A 198 -24.77 -4.20 -6.18
CA CYS A 198 -25.85 -4.44 -7.13
C CYS A 198 -26.07 -3.20 -7.98
N TYR A 199 -26.28 -3.40 -9.27
CA TYR A 199 -26.75 -2.39 -10.22
C TYR A 199 -28.07 -2.85 -10.81
N ASP A 200 -29.16 -2.17 -10.46
CA ASP A 200 -30.47 -2.46 -11.02
C ASP A 200 -30.53 -1.96 -12.47
N ILE A 201 -31.06 -2.79 -13.37
CA ILE A 201 -31.22 -2.40 -14.77
C ILE A 201 -32.38 -1.41 -14.89
N PRO A 202 -32.16 -0.16 -15.35
CA PRO A 202 -33.23 0.85 -15.35
C PRO A 202 -34.48 0.46 -16.15
N LYS A 203 -34.30 -0.29 -17.25
CA LYS A 203 -35.41 -0.79 -18.10
C LYS A 203 -36.15 -1.99 -17.52
N ASN A 204 -35.54 -2.72 -16.58
CA ASN A 204 -36.16 -3.84 -15.89
C ASN A 204 -35.61 -3.91 -14.45
N PRO A 205 -36.14 -3.08 -13.52
CA PRO A 205 -35.63 -2.99 -12.15
C PRO A 205 -35.81 -4.28 -11.35
N ALA A 206 -36.58 -5.24 -11.87
CA ALA A 206 -36.64 -6.57 -11.28
C ALA A 206 -35.32 -7.34 -11.46
N ILE A 207 -34.42 -6.91 -12.37
CA ILE A 207 -33.14 -7.57 -12.66
C ILE A 207 -31.99 -6.65 -12.25
N SER A 208 -30.96 -7.22 -11.61
CA SER A 208 -29.74 -6.53 -11.23
C SER A 208 -28.48 -7.29 -11.66
N ILE A 209 -27.44 -6.54 -12.07
CA ILE A 209 -26.07 -7.04 -12.19
C ILE A 209 -25.44 -6.95 -10.82
N THR A 210 -24.86 -8.05 -10.36
CA THR A 210 -24.42 -8.25 -8.99
C THR A 210 -22.97 -8.70 -8.95
N PHE A 211 -22.17 -7.99 -8.15
CA PHE A 211 -20.78 -8.32 -7.86
C PHE A 211 -20.68 -8.98 -6.49
N GLU A 212 -19.89 -10.04 -6.41
CA GLU A 212 -19.55 -10.73 -5.17
C GLU A 212 -18.03 -10.96 -5.12
N ILE A 213 -17.41 -10.63 -4.01
CA ILE A 213 -16.00 -10.95 -3.77
C ILE A 213 -15.82 -11.51 -2.36
N GLN A 214 -15.08 -12.62 -2.29
CA GLN A 214 -14.85 -13.42 -1.08
C GLN A 214 -13.42 -13.94 -1.04
N ARG A 215 -13.02 -14.56 0.08
CA ARG A 215 -11.66 -15.12 0.33
C ARG A 215 -11.13 -16.12 -0.71
N GLY A 216 -11.96 -16.62 -1.62
CA GLY A 216 -11.55 -17.63 -2.60
C GLY A 216 -12.06 -17.41 -4.02
N ARG A 217 -12.80 -16.31 -4.27
CA ARG A 217 -13.42 -16.03 -5.57
C ARG A 217 -13.89 -14.59 -5.65
N ALA A 218 -13.79 -14.02 -6.85
CA ALA A 218 -14.54 -12.86 -7.31
C ALA A 218 -15.52 -13.32 -8.40
N MET A 219 -16.73 -12.78 -8.39
CA MET A 219 -17.82 -13.15 -9.28
C MET A 219 -18.64 -11.95 -9.67
N ILE A 220 -19.17 -12.00 -10.88
CA ILE A 220 -20.21 -11.08 -11.36
C ILE A 220 -21.29 -11.89 -12.05
N PHE A 221 -22.55 -11.57 -11.74
CA PHE A 221 -23.69 -12.31 -12.23
C PHE A 221 -24.98 -11.50 -12.27
N VAL A 222 -25.99 -12.00 -12.96
CA VAL A 222 -27.32 -11.36 -13.05
C VAL A 222 -28.32 -12.10 -12.18
N ILE A 223 -29.11 -11.37 -11.39
CA ILE A 223 -30.20 -11.91 -10.53
C ILE A 223 -31.47 -11.07 -10.64
N SER A 224 -32.57 -11.57 -10.06
CA SER A 224 -33.75 -10.75 -9.74
C SER A 224 -34.07 -10.79 -8.27
N ASP A 225 -34.30 -9.62 -7.69
CA ASP A 225 -34.77 -9.47 -6.33
C ASP A 225 -36.30 -9.69 -6.30
N ASN A 226 -36.76 -10.66 -5.50
CA ASN A 226 -38.17 -10.98 -5.19
C ASN A 226 -39.01 -11.82 -6.18
N ALA A 227 -38.41 -12.65 -7.05
CA ALA A 227 -39.21 -13.67 -7.74
C ALA A 227 -39.61 -14.81 -6.76
N PRO A 228 -40.90 -15.07 -6.50
CA PRO A 228 -41.33 -16.25 -5.76
C PRO A 228 -40.88 -17.50 -6.53
N GLU A 229 -39.95 -18.27 -5.94
CA GLU A 229 -39.41 -19.52 -6.51
C GLU A 229 -39.11 -19.48 -8.02
N PHE A 230 -38.08 -18.73 -8.43
CA PHE A 230 -37.35 -18.85 -9.71
C PHE A 230 -38.12 -18.85 -11.06
N GLY A 231 -39.45 -18.92 -11.10
CA GLY A 231 -40.24 -19.23 -12.30
C GLY A 231 -40.14 -18.18 -13.41
N ASP A 232 -40.58 -16.96 -13.14
CA ASP A 232 -40.58 -15.89 -14.15
C ASP A 232 -39.16 -15.36 -14.44
N LEU A 233 -38.26 -15.44 -13.46
CA LEU A 233 -36.87 -15.01 -13.59
C LEU A 233 -36.07 -15.93 -14.50
N GLU A 234 -36.21 -17.24 -14.33
CA GLU A 234 -35.55 -18.22 -15.20
C GLU A 234 -35.98 -17.99 -16.66
N GLN A 235 -37.26 -17.68 -16.90
CA GLN A 235 -37.75 -17.41 -18.26
C GLN A 235 -37.17 -16.11 -18.84
N GLN A 236 -37.11 -15.02 -18.04
CA GLN A 236 -36.50 -13.76 -18.48
C GLN A 236 -34.99 -13.88 -18.73
N ILE A 237 -34.26 -14.54 -17.82
CA ILE A 237 -32.82 -14.80 -17.97
C ILE A 237 -32.55 -15.73 -19.16
N ARG A 238 -33.35 -16.79 -19.37
CA ARG A 238 -33.22 -17.67 -20.56
C ARG A 238 -33.48 -16.93 -21.86
N ALA A 239 -34.37 -15.93 -21.89
CA ALA A 239 -34.63 -15.14 -23.09
C ALA A 239 -33.43 -14.24 -23.49
N ILE A 240 -32.69 -13.72 -22.51
CA ILE A 240 -31.49 -12.88 -22.74
C ILE A 240 -30.19 -13.69 -22.80
N ALA A 241 -30.17 -14.91 -22.27
CA ALA A 241 -28.99 -15.76 -22.15
C ALA A 241 -28.21 -15.92 -23.46
N PRO A 242 -28.82 -16.21 -24.63
CA PRO A 242 -28.08 -16.36 -25.88
C PRO A 242 -27.26 -15.12 -26.28
N ARG A 243 -27.77 -13.91 -26.03
CA ARG A 243 -27.07 -12.64 -26.33
C ARG A 243 -25.87 -12.42 -25.41
N ILE A 244 -26.04 -12.83 -24.15
CA ILE A 244 -24.97 -12.74 -23.15
C ILE A 244 -23.91 -13.80 -23.43
N GLU A 245 -24.30 -15.01 -23.84
CA GLU A 245 -23.41 -16.09 -24.27
C GLU A 245 -22.56 -15.70 -25.48
N GLU A 246 -23.14 -14.99 -26.45
CA GLU A 246 -22.45 -14.45 -27.63
C GLU A 246 -21.37 -13.41 -27.24
N THR A 247 -21.64 -12.63 -26.19
CA THR A 247 -20.74 -11.55 -25.74
C THR A 247 -19.68 -12.01 -24.73
N LEU A 248 -20.03 -12.95 -23.84
CA LEU A 248 -19.23 -13.33 -22.67
C LEU A 248 -18.67 -14.75 -22.70
N GLY A 249 -19.12 -15.60 -23.62
CA GLY A 249 -18.79 -17.02 -23.66
C GLY A 249 -19.78 -17.91 -22.88
N PRO A 250 -19.54 -19.23 -22.80
CA PRO A 250 -20.54 -20.19 -22.34
C PRO A 250 -20.96 -19.96 -20.89
N ILE A 251 -22.27 -19.82 -20.69
CA ILE A 251 -22.92 -19.65 -19.40
C ILE A 251 -22.92 -20.99 -18.65
N ARG A 252 -22.70 -20.96 -17.33
CA ARG A 252 -22.83 -22.14 -16.47
C ARG A 252 -24.01 -21.97 -15.53
N GLU A 253 -24.93 -22.93 -15.51
CA GLU A 253 -25.99 -22.99 -14.51
C GLU A 253 -25.38 -23.14 -13.11
N THR A 254 -25.79 -22.27 -12.17
CA THR A 254 -25.48 -22.48 -10.75
C THR A 254 -26.44 -23.50 -10.15
N LYS A 255 -26.02 -24.16 -9.07
CA LYS A 255 -26.85 -25.10 -8.28
C LYS A 255 -28.13 -24.50 -7.67
N TRP A 256 -28.36 -23.19 -7.84
CA TRP A 256 -29.50 -22.46 -7.27
C TRP A 256 -30.47 -21.91 -8.32
N GLY A 257 -30.30 -22.24 -9.60
CA GLY A 257 -31.21 -21.77 -10.65
C GLY A 257 -30.99 -20.29 -11.02
N GLY A 258 -30.78 -20.03 -12.31
CA GLY A 258 -30.98 -18.69 -12.89
C GLY A 258 -29.96 -17.61 -12.55
N ALA A 259 -28.66 -17.84 -12.78
CA ALA A 259 -27.70 -16.73 -12.85
C ALA A 259 -26.58 -17.00 -13.85
N LEU A 260 -26.39 -16.04 -14.76
CA LEU A 260 -25.26 -15.91 -15.67
C LEU A 260 -24.06 -15.51 -14.81
N PHE A 261 -23.12 -16.41 -14.52
CA PHE A 261 -21.97 -16.03 -13.69
C PHE A 261 -20.66 -16.29 -14.43
N THR A 262 -19.73 -15.38 -14.22
CA THR A 262 -18.31 -15.63 -14.49
C THR A 262 -17.54 -15.37 -13.20
N SER A 263 -16.40 -16.03 -13.05
CA SER A 263 -15.57 -15.93 -11.85
C SER A 263 -14.10 -15.91 -12.21
N THR A 264 -13.30 -15.19 -11.43
CA THR A 264 -11.83 -15.28 -11.48
C THR A 264 -11.31 -16.16 -10.35
N GLY A 265 -10.04 -16.57 -10.44
CA GLY A 265 -9.33 -17.22 -9.34
C GLY A 265 -8.89 -16.26 -8.23
N CYS A 266 -9.17 -14.96 -8.37
CA CYS A 266 -8.73 -13.93 -7.44
C CYS A 266 -9.58 -13.94 -6.16
N THR A 267 -9.00 -13.42 -5.08
CA THR A 267 -9.62 -13.49 -3.75
C THR A 267 -9.66 -12.12 -3.06
N LEU A 268 -10.68 -11.89 -2.23
CA LEU A 268 -10.85 -10.63 -1.48
C LEU A 268 -9.61 -10.30 -0.63
N THR A 269 -8.93 -11.33 -0.14
CA THR A 269 -7.76 -11.22 0.73
C THR A 269 -6.43 -11.09 -0.03
N GLU A 270 -6.43 -11.29 -1.35
CA GLU A 270 -5.24 -11.17 -2.19
C GLU A 270 -5.22 -9.81 -2.88
N LEU A 271 -4.80 -8.81 -2.11
CA LEU A 271 -4.88 -7.39 -2.48
C LEU A 271 -4.04 -7.03 -3.71
N SER A 272 -2.94 -7.74 -3.94
CA SER A 272 -2.11 -7.63 -5.14
C SER A 272 -2.87 -7.96 -6.42
N SER A 273 -3.91 -8.79 -6.34
CA SER A 273 -4.77 -9.15 -7.47
C SER A 273 -5.93 -8.17 -7.68
N TRP A 274 -6.09 -7.16 -6.81
CA TRP A 274 -7.30 -6.32 -6.84
C TRP A 274 -7.41 -5.50 -8.11
N ASP A 275 -6.33 -4.91 -8.62
CA ASP A 275 -6.42 -4.12 -9.84
C ASP A 275 -6.79 -4.97 -11.05
N ASP A 276 -6.20 -6.15 -11.19
CA ASP A 276 -6.57 -7.13 -12.23
C ASP A 276 -8.03 -7.59 -12.08
N THR A 277 -8.48 -7.80 -10.84
CA THR A 277 -9.86 -8.20 -10.55
C THR A 277 -10.84 -7.06 -10.83
N LEU A 278 -10.47 -5.82 -10.51
CA LEU A 278 -11.27 -4.63 -10.77
C LEU A 278 -11.34 -4.35 -12.28
N ASP A 279 -10.24 -4.51 -13.03
CA ASP A 279 -10.23 -4.44 -14.50
C ASP A 279 -11.16 -5.47 -15.10
N TRP A 280 -11.08 -6.70 -14.58
CA TRP A 280 -11.96 -7.77 -15.00
C TRP A 280 -13.43 -7.48 -14.67
N HIS A 281 -13.77 -7.07 -13.44
CA HIS A 281 -15.15 -6.72 -13.05
C HIS A 281 -15.71 -5.59 -13.91
N THR A 282 -14.91 -4.57 -14.18
CA THR A 282 -15.28 -3.43 -15.04
C THR A 282 -15.64 -3.93 -16.44
N LYS A 283 -14.74 -4.70 -17.07
CA LYS A 283 -14.96 -5.27 -18.41
C LYS A 283 -16.19 -6.17 -18.47
N GLN A 284 -16.39 -7.02 -17.47
CA GLN A 284 -17.56 -7.91 -17.43
C GLN A 284 -18.84 -7.12 -17.24
N PHE A 285 -18.85 -6.14 -16.34
CA PHE A 285 -20.01 -5.30 -16.10
C PHE A 285 -20.47 -4.58 -17.36
N GLU A 286 -19.56 -3.94 -18.09
CA GLU A 286 -19.88 -3.25 -19.34
C GLU A 286 -20.50 -4.20 -20.37
N ALA A 287 -19.99 -5.42 -20.47
CA ALA A 287 -20.55 -6.43 -21.36
C ALA A 287 -21.95 -6.91 -20.92
N TYR A 288 -22.19 -7.07 -19.61
CA TYR A 288 -23.54 -7.34 -19.09
C TYR A 288 -24.50 -6.17 -19.38
N VAL A 289 -24.08 -4.93 -19.13
CA VAL A 289 -24.87 -3.72 -19.42
C VAL A 289 -25.20 -3.65 -20.90
N ALA A 290 -24.23 -3.87 -21.79
CA ALA A 290 -24.44 -3.84 -23.23
C ALA A 290 -25.47 -4.89 -23.68
N ALA A 291 -25.34 -6.13 -23.20
CA ALA A 291 -26.26 -7.21 -23.56
C ALA A 291 -27.68 -7.02 -23.02
N LEU A 292 -27.81 -6.41 -21.83
CA LEU A 292 -29.09 -6.14 -21.17
C LEU A 292 -29.76 -4.84 -21.66
N SER A 293 -29.00 -3.91 -22.22
CA SER A 293 -29.49 -2.60 -22.69
C SER A 293 -29.79 -2.56 -24.19
N ALA A 294 -29.21 -3.47 -24.97
CA ALA A 294 -29.43 -3.59 -26.41
C ALA A 294 -30.89 -3.98 -26.68
N GLU A 295 -31.58 -3.17 -27.48
CA GLU A 295 -32.97 -3.40 -27.88
C GLU A 295 -33.11 -4.78 -28.52
N GLY A 296 -34.21 -5.47 -28.18
CA GLY A 296 -34.71 -6.63 -28.92
C GLY A 296 -35.80 -6.18 -29.87
#